data_AF-A0A1Q7SRB9-F1
#
_entry.id   AF-A0A1Q7SRB9-F1
#
_cell.length_a   1.000
_cell.length_b   1.000
_cell.length_c   1.000
_cell.angle_alpha   90.00
_cell.angle_beta   90.00
_cell.angle_gamma   90.00
#
_symmetry.space_group_name_H-M   'P 1'
#
loop_
_entity.id
_entity.type
_entity.pdbx_description
1 polymer ?
#
loop_
_entity_poly.entity_id
_entity_poly.type
_entity_poly.pdbx_seq_one_letter_code
_entity_poly.pdbx_strand_id
1 'polypeptide(L)'
;MIGPGVPVETAILLNEIKETDSENRISVDYQCAMLEERHKTQECESDHLSNKIGSTKSGVGACNAERALRLVKLARQETSLRPYVTDTVAEIHQALSNGRNVMVEGTQGTFLSLYHGTYPYVTSKDVTASQACADVGIGPTDVDDVMIIFKAYVTRVGEGPLEGQLDREEVLRRGWMEHGTVTGRERRAAPFDFTLAKRAVQLNGATQIALTKLDVLFPKAKGIR
;
A
#
# COMPACT_ATOMS: atom_id res chain seq x y z
N MET A 1 -2.11 -5.16 -13.69
CA MET A 1 -3.03 -4.06 -14.04
C MET A 1 -2.96 -3.04 -12.91
N ILE A 2 -3.09 -1.74 -13.21
CA ILE A 2 -3.15 -0.66 -12.22
C ILE A 2 -4.53 -0.03 -12.31
N GLY A 3 -5.33 -0.18 -11.25
CA GLY A 3 -6.71 0.29 -11.22
C GLY A 3 -6.87 1.81 -11.06
N PRO A 4 -8.03 2.37 -11.44
CA PRO A 4 -8.28 3.80 -11.46
C PRO A 4 -8.07 4.51 -10.11
N GLY A 5 -8.18 3.82 -8.98
CA GLY A 5 -7.98 4.38 -7.64
C GLY A 5 -6.52 4.67 -7.28
N VAL A 6 -5.56 4.27 -8.11
CA VAL A 6 -4.13 4.32 -7.80
C VAL A 6 -3.46 5.54 -8.43
N PRO A 7 -2.72 6.36 -7.66
CA PRO A 7 -1.83 7.38 -8.22
C PRO A 7 -0.62 6.74 -8.91
N VAL A 8 -0.24 7.24 -10.08
CA VAL A 8 0.84 6.70 -10.91
C VAL A 8 1.90 7.77 -11.15
N GLU A 9 3.15 7.44 -10.86
CA GLU A 9 4.29 8.24 -11.29
C GLU A 9 4.92 7.61 -12.53
N THR A 10 4.93 8.37 -13.63
CA THR A 10 5.42 7.91 -14.94
C THR A 10 6.85 7.36 -14.89
N ALA A 11 7.78 8.09 -14.26
CA ALA A 11 9.20 7.73 -14.27
C ALA A 11 9.46 6.41 -13.53
N ILE A 12 8.85 6.23 -12.35
CA ILE A 12 8.93 5.00 -11.57
C ILE A 12 8.31 3.84 -12.35
N LEU A 13 7.09 4.02 -12.87
CA LEU A 13 6.39 2.96 -13.58
C LEU A 13 7.18 2.47 -14.80
N LEU A 14 7.69 3.38 -15.64
CA LEU A 14 8.47 3.01 -16.82
C LEU A 14 9.79 2.30 -16.44
N ASN A 15 10.42 2.70 -15.34
CA ASN A 15 11.61 2.02 -14.86
C ASN A 15 11.29 0.59 -14.38
N GLU A 16 10.23 0.42 -13.58
CA GLU A 16 9.81 -0.89 -13.08
C GLU A 16 9.34 -1.82 -14.20
N ILE A 17 8.66 -1.31 -15.23
CA ILE A 17 8.29 -2.09 -16.42
C ILE A 17 9.54 -2.69 -17.07
N LYS A 18 10.60 -1.89 -17.24
CA LYS A 18 11.86 -2.32 -17.84
C LYS A 18 12.63 -3.29 -16.94
N GLU A 19 12.68 -3.03 -15.63
CA GLU A 19 13.38 -3.90 -14.66
C GLU A 19 12.72 -5.28 -14.54
N THR A 20 11.42 -5.38 -14.81
CA THR A 20 10.63 -6.61 -14.63
C THR A 20 10.24 -7.31 -15.95
N ASP A 21 10.65 -6.79 -17.11
CA ASP A 21 10.30 -7.33 -18.43
C ASP A 21 8.77 -7.52 -18.58
N SER A 22 8.04 -6.44 -18.28
CA SER A 22 6.58 -6.43 -18.17
C SER A 22 5.88 -5.58 -19.23
N GLU A 23 6.59 -5.12 -20.27
CA GLU A 23 6.07 -4.20 -21.29
C GLU A 23 4.76 -4.70 -21.93
N ASN A 24 4.66 -6.02 -22.13
CA ASN A 24 3.50 -6.65 -22.78
C ASN A 24 2.47 -7.23 -21.81
N ARG A 25 2.64 -7.02 -20.50
CA ARG A 25 1.82 -7.64 -19.43
C ARG A 25 1.28 -6.65 -18.42
N ILE A 26 1.38 -5.35 -18.73
CA ILE A 26 0.93 -4.27 -17.87
C ILE A 26 -0.14 -3.43 -18.56
N SER A 27 -1.14 -3.07 -17.76
CA SER A 27 -2.26 -2.23 -18.13
C SER A 27 -2.40 -1.15 -17.06
N VAL A 28 -2.60 0.10 -17.46
CA VAL A 28 -2.80 1.26 -16.58
C VAL A 28 -4.17 1.85 -16.89
N ASP A 29 -5.01 2.04 -15.87
CA ASP A 29 -6.32 2.62 -16.10
C ASP A 29 -6.22 4.06 -16.60
N TYR A 30 -7.02 4.42 -17.59
CA TYR A 30 -7.06 5.78 -18.12
C TYR A 30 -7.49 6.85 -17.08
N GLN A 31 -8.14 6.44 -15.98
CA GLN A 31 -8.54 7.31 -14.86
C GLN A 31 -7.51 7.35 -13.71
N CYS A 32 -6.35 6.69 -13.83
CA CYS A 32 -5.29 6.82 -12.83
C CYS A 32 -4.85 8.29 -12.70
N ALA A 33 -4.70 8.76 -11.47
CA ALA A 33 -4.22 10.11 -11.19
C ALA A 33 -2.70 10.17 -11.38
N MET A 34 -2.20 11.17 -12.10
CA MET A 34 -0.76 11.31 -12.36
C MET A 34 -0.08 12.03 -11.20
N LEU A 35 0.89 11.34 -10.61
CA LEU A 35 1.77 11.88 -9.59
C LEU A 35 2.94 12.59 -10.28
N GLU A 36 2.92 13.91 -10.21
CA GLU A 36 3.95 14.80 -10.74
C GLU A 36 4.93 15.32 -9.66
N GLU A 37 6.11 15.78 -10.07
CA GLU A 37 7.15 16.32 -9.17
C GLU A 37 6.65 17.44 -8.24
N ARG A 38 5.70 18.28 -8.71
CA ARG A 38 5.10 19.32 -7.86
C ARG A 38 4.46 18.76 -6.58
N HIS A 39 3.88 17.55 -6.65
CA HIS A 39 3.26 16.92 -5.48
C HIS A 39 4.33 16.49 -4.47
N LYS A 40 5.48 16.00 -4.95
CA LYS A 40 6.61 15.62 -4.08
C LYS A 40 7.18 16.85 -3.41
N THR A 41 7.42 17.93 -4.17
CA THR A 41 7.91 19.20 -3.64
C THR A 41 6.97 19.74 -2.57
N GLN A 42 5.66 19.78 -2.83
CA GLN A 42 4.67 20.22 -1.85
C GLN A 42 4.68 19.39 -0.57
N GLU A 43 4.83 18.07 -0.67
CA GLU A 43 4.90 17.18 0.49
C GLU A 43 6.22 17.38 1.27
N CYS A 44 7.34 17.58 0.58
CA CYS A 44 8.66 17.84 1.15
C CYS A 44 8.72 19.19 1.90
N GLU A 45 8.14 20.24 1.34
CA GLU A 45 8.12 21.60 1.90
C GLU A 45 7.16 21.74 3.09
N SER A 46 6.20 20.84 3.22
CA SER A 46 5.27 20.85 4.34
C SER A 46 5.93 20.32 5.61
N ASP A 47 6.23 21.21 6.57
CA ASP A 47 6.71 20.81 7.90
C ASP A 47 5.77 19.81 8.59
N HIS A 48 4.47 19.97 8.40
CA HIS A 48 3.48 19.05 8.95
C HIS A 48 3.64 17.64 8.38
N LEU A 49 3.67 17.48 7.05
CA LEU A 49 3.73 16.16 6.41
C LEU A 49 5.13 15.53 6.54
N SER A 50 6.16 16.32 6.28
CA SER A 50 7.56 15.89 6.26
C SER A 50 8.09 15.56 7.66
N ASN A 51 7.91 16.47 8.63
CA ASN A 51 8.52 16.35 9.95
C ASN A 51 7.56 15.79 11.02
N LYS A 52 6.32 16.27 11.08
CA LYS A 52 5.37 15.83 12.12
C LYS A 52 4.75 14.46 11.82
N ILE A 53 4.28 14.23 10.59
CA ILE A 53 3.72 12.93 10.20
C ILE A 53 4.84 11.95 9.84
N GLY A 54 5.89 12.44 9.18
CA GLY A 54 6.97 11.61 8.69
C GLY A 54 6.54 10.81 7.46
N SER A 55 5.90 11.46 6.49
CA SER A 55 5.45 10.85 5.24
C SER A 55 6.60 10.24 4.42
N THR A 56 6.28 9.50 3.35
CA THR A 56 7.30 8.92 2.47
C THR A 56 7.93 9.96 1.53
N LYS A 57 7.36 11.17 1.46
CA LYS A 57 7.77 12.25 0.55
C LYS A 57 7.60 11.89 -0.92
N SER A 58 6.73 10.92 -1.18
CA SER A 58 6.47 10.41 -2.52
C SER A 58 5.43 11.25 -3.27
N GLY A 59 4.77 12.23 -2.63
CA GLY A 59 3.77 13.10 -3.26
C GLY A 59 2.35 12.53 -3.27
N VAL A 60 2.14 11.34 -2.69
CA VAL A 60 0.84 10.64 -2.71
C VAL A 60 -0.23 11.45 -1.96
N GLY A 61 0.15 12.13 -0.88
CA GLY A 61 -0.76 12.99 -0.13
C GLY A 61 -1.28 14.16 -0.97
N ALA A 62 -0.34 14.90 -1.58
CA ALA A 62 -0.66 16.05 -2.42
C ALA A 62 -1.43 15.66 -3.69
N CYS A 63 -1.04 14.56 -4.35
CA CYS A 63 -1.75 14.05 -5.54
C CYS A 63 -3.20 13.66 -5.22
N ASN A 64 -3.44 12.95 -4.11
CA ASN A 64 -4.80 12.60 -3.69
C ASN A 64 -5.63 13.83 -3.28
N ALA A 65 -5.01 14.84 -2.67
CA ALA A 65 -5.69 16.11 -2.38
C ALA A 65 -6.11 16.83 -3.67
N GLU A 66 -5.22 16.92 -4.67
CA GLU A 66 -5.52 17.50 -5.98
C GLU A 66 -6.61 16.71 -6.73
N ARG A 67 -6.60 15.37 -6.61
CA ARG A 67 -7.66 14.50 -7.11
C ARG A 67 -9.00 14.79 -6.44
N ALA A 68 -9.04 14.97 -5.12
CA ALA A 68 -10.26 15.31 -4.39
C ALA A 68 -10.81 16.69 -4.82
N LEU A 69 -9.94 17.61 -5.22
CA LEU A 69 -10.32 18.90 -5.81
C LEU A 69 -10.69 18.82 -7.29
N ARG A 70 -10.58 17.64 -7.91
CA ARG A 70 -10.84 17.38 -9.34
C ARG A 70 -9.93 18.17 -10.29
N LEU A 71 -8.69 18.42 -9.88
CA LEU A 71 -7.71 19.18 -10.67
C LEU A 71 -6.59 18.32 -11.26
N VAL A 72 -6.44 17.08 -10.78
CA VAL A 72 -5.31 16.22 -11.12
C VAL A 72 -5.29 15.83 -12.60
N LYS A 73 -4.09 15.76 -13.18
CA LYS A 73 -3.85 15.14 -14.49
C LYS A 73 -4.16 13.64 -14.41
N LEU A 74 -4.76 13.08 -15.46
CA LEU A 74 -5.07 11.65 -15.56
C LEU A 74 -4.17 10.93 -16.57
N ALA A 75 -4.06 9.60 -16.45
CA ALA A 75 -3.20 8.78 -17.30
C ALA A 75 -3.52 8.88 -18.80
N ARG A 76 -4.79 9.06 -19.20
CA ARG A 76 -5.14 9.35 -20.61
C ARG A 76 -4.51 10.62 -21.19
N GLN A 77 -4.05 11.53 -20.33
CA GLN A 77 -3.37 12.77 -20.72
C GLN A 77 -1.84 12.61 -20.68
N GLU A 78 -1.33 11.45 -20.31
CA GLU A 78 0.10 11.15 -20.23
C GLU A 78 0.57 10.42 -21.50
N THR A 79 1.21 11.15 -22.41
CA THR A 79 1.62 10.63 -23.72
C THR A 79 2.66 9.51 -23.60
N SER A 80 3.53 9.56 -22.60
CA SER A 80 4.58 8.56 -22.38
C SER A 80 4.04 7.20 -21.93
N LEU A 81 2.83 7.15 -21.36
CA LEU A 81 2.17 5.91 -20.93
C LEU A 81 1.19 5.35 -21.97
N ARG A 82 1.00 6.03 -23.11
CA ARG A 82 0.01 5.67 -24.13
C ARG A 82 -0.04 4.18 -24.51
N PRO A 83 1.09 3.45 -24.65
CA PRO A 83 1.05 2.02 -24.96
C PRO A 83 0.39 1.14 -23.89
N TYR A 84 0.35 1.60 -22.64
CA TYR A 84 -0.12 0.84 -21.49
C TYR A 84 -1.51 1.27 -21.00
N VAL A 85 -2.03 2.40 -21.50
CA VAL A 85 -3.30 2.97 -21.03
C VAL A 85 -4.48 2.24 -21.65
N THR A 86 -5.38 1.73 -20.81
CA THR A 86 -6.57 0.93 -21.21
C THR A 86 -7.69 1.06 -20.17
N ASP A 87 -8.84 0.44 -20.42
CA ASP A 87 -9.93 0.27 -19.45
C ASP A 87 -9.67 -0.98 -18.60
N THR A 88 -8.99 -0.80 -17.47
CA THR A 88 -8.61 -1.96 -16.63
C THR A 88 -9.81 -2.58 -15.94
N VAL A 89 -10.84 -1.79 -15.66
CA VAL A 89 -12.10 -2.27 -15.06
C VAL A 89 -12.78 -3.23 -16.05
N ALA A 90 -12.90 -2.85 -17.32
CA ALA A 90 -13.44 -3.73 -18.35
C ALA A 90 -12.62 -5.03 -18.50
N GLU A 91 -11.28 -4.94 -18.49
CA GLU A 91 -10.40 -6.13 -18.54
C GLU A 91 -10.62 -7.07 -17.35
N ILE A 92 -10.76 -6.53 -16.14
CA ILE A 92 -11.05 -7.29 -14.91
C ILE A 92 -12.39 -8.00 -15.02
N HIS A 93 -13.47 -7.28 -15.36
CA HIS A 93 -14.81 -7.86 -15.48
C HIS A 93 -14.91 -8.88 -16.64
N GLN A 94 -14.16 -8.66 -17.72
CA GLN A 94 -14.04 -9.64 -18.80
C GLN A 94 -13.30 -10.91 -18.33
N ALA A 95 -12.28 -10.78 -17.47
CA ALA A 95 -11.59 -11.92 -16.87
C ALA A 95 -12.52 -12.71 -15.93
N LEU A 96 -13.25 -12.02 -15.05
CA LEU A 96 -14.21 -12.62 -14.11
C LEU A 96 -15.34 -13.36 -14.85
N SER A 97 -15.95 -12.74 -15.86
CA SER A 97 -17.01 -13.38 -16.66
C SER A 97 -16.53 -14.60 -17.44
N ASN A 98 -15.23 -14.67 -17.76
CA ASN A 98 -14.60 -15.84 -18.36
C ASN A 98 -14.16 -16.90 -17.33
N GLY A 99 -14.55 -16.75 -16.06
CA GLY A 99 -14.20 -17.67 -14.98
C GLY A 99 -12.71 -17.67 -14.62
N ARG A 100 -11.99 -16.58 -14.89
CA ARG A 100 -10.60 -16.43 -14.49
C ARG A 100 -10.50 -15.85 -13.09
N ASN A 101 -9.42 -16.22 -12.38
CA ASN A 101 -9.12 -15.66 -11.07
C ASN A 101 -8.47 -14.28 -11.21
N VAL A 102 -8.86 -13.36 -10.34
CA VAL A 102 -8.25 -12.03 -10.20
C VAL A 102 -7.70 -11.91 -8.78
N MET A 103 -6.42 -11.54 -8.66
CA MET A 103 -5.78 -11.25 -7.37
C MET A 103 -5.53 -9.75 -7.27
N VAL A 104 -6.08 -9.13 -6.22
CA VAL A 104 -5.91 -7.70 -5.95
C VAL A 104 -4.90 -7.51 -4.84
N GLU A 105 -3.86 -6.73 -5.11
CA GLU A 105 -2.87 -6.34 -4.11
C GLU A 105 -3.20 -4.95 -3.55
N GLY A 106 -3.38 -4.88 -2.23
CA GLY A 106 -3.65 -3.63 -1.52
C GLY A 106 -2.38 -2.98 -0.95
N THR A 107 -2.41 -1.66 -0.82
CA THR A 107 -1.44 -0.89 -0.03
C THR A 107 -2.20 0.06 0.90
N GLN A 108 -1.79 0.36 2.13
CA GLN A 108 -0.75 -0.22 2.98
C GLN A 108 -1.37 -1.19 4.02
N GLY A 109 -0.84 -1.23 5.25
CA GLY A 109 -1.43 -2.01 6.35
C GLY A 109 -2.60 -1.28 7.03
N THR A 110 -3.58 -2.02 7.56
CA THR A 110 -4.87 -1.49 8.05
C THR A 110 -4.78 -0.27 8.97
N PHE A 111 -3.80 -0.20 9.88
CA PHE A 111 -3.67 0.93 10.81
C PHE A 111 -2.95 2.17 10.24
N LEU A 112 -2.64 2.16 8.94
CA LEU A 112 -2.33 3.35 8.15
C LEU A 112 -3.54 3.87 7.38
N SER A 113 -4.73 3.26 7.53
CA SER A 113 -5.99 3.77 6.97
C SER A 113 -6.24 5.21 7.40
N LEU A 114 -6.63 6.06 6.44
CA LEU A 114 -7.08 7.43 6.71
C LEU A 114 -8.22 7.51 7.74
N TYR A 115 -9.09 6.49 7.78
CA TYR A 115 -10.30 6.49 8.62
C TYR A 115 -10.15 5.64 9.88
N HIS A 116 -9.43 4.52 9.79
CA HIS A 116 -9.36 3.50 10.84
C HIS A 116 -7.98 3.34 11.45
N GLY A 117 -6.99 4.09 10.95
CA GLY A 117 -5.64 4.13 11.49
C GLY A 117 -5.46 5.15 12.62
N THR A 118 -4.20 5.36 13.00
CA THR A 118 -3.83 6.31 14.06
C THR A 118 -3.75 7.74 13.54
N TYR A 119 -4.87 8.30 13.07
CA TYR A 119 -4.90 9.67 12.53
C TYR A 119 -4.31 10.68 13.53
N PRO A 120 -3.44 11.63 13.11
CA PRO A 120 -3.09 11.97 11.73
C PRO A 120 -1.90 11.17 11.14
N TYR A 121 -1.33 10.21 11.88
CA TYR A 121 -0.16 9.42 11.47
C TYR A 121 -0.57 8.23 10.58
N VAL A 122 -1.17 8.54 9.43
CA VAL A 122 -1.78 7.61 8.48
C VAL A 122 -1.45 8.03 7.05
N THR A 123 -1.82 7.21 6.07
CA THR A 123 -1.75 7.58 4.65
C THR A 123 -2.91 8.48 4.25
N SER A 124 -2.92 8.97 3.01
CA SER A 124 -3.95 9.88 2.48
C SER A 124 -5.21 9.20 1.96
N LYS A 125 -5.40 7.90 2.25
CA LYS A 125 -6.50 7.07 1.73
C LYS A 125 -6.87 5.98 2.73
N ASP A 126 -8.07 5.42 2.63
CA ASP A 126 -8.32 4.13 3.26
C ASP A 126 -7.44 3.04 2.64
N VAL A 127 -7.23 1.94 3.37
CA VAL A 127 -6.38 0.82 2.94
C VAL A 127 -7.00 -0.53 3.28
N THR A 128 -8.30 -0.55 3.59
CA THR A 128 -9.03 -1.80 3.83
C THR A 128 -9.28 -2.55 2.52
N ALA A 129 -9.68 -3.83 2.63
CA ALA A 129 -10.08 -4.64 1.49
C ALA A 129 -11.18 -3.98 0.64
N SER A 130 -12.14 -3.30 1.28
CA SER A 130 -13.18 -2.54 0.58
C SER A 130 -12.60 -1.44 -0.29
N GLN A 131 -11.58 -0.73 0.20
CA GLN A 131 -10.88 0.28 -0.61
C GLN A 131 -10.11 -0.35 -1.76
N ALA A 132 -9.44 -1.50 -1.54
CA ALA A 132 -8.77 -2.22 -2.62
C ALA A 132 -9.74 -2.62 -3.75
N CYS A 133 -10.97 -3.02 -3.40
CA CYS A 133 -12.02 -3.31 -4.38
C CYS A 133 -12.44 -2.06 -5.17
N ALA A 134 -12.66 -0.95 -4.46
CA ALA A 134 -12.98 0.34 -5.08
C ALA A 134 -11.85 0.84 -6.00
N ASP A 135 -10.59 0.50 -5.72
CA ASP A 135 -9.44 0.93 -6.50
C ASP A 135 -9.34 0.30 -7.86
N VAL A 136 -9.84 -0.92 -8.00
CA VAL A 136 -9.78 -1.72 -9.24
C VAL A 136 -11.15 -1.90 -9.89
N GLY A 137 -12.23 -1.37 -9.30
CA GLY A 137 -13.58 -1.43 -9.85
C GLY A 137 -14.28 -2.77 -9.66
N ILE A 138 -13.98 -3.48 -8.57
CA ILE A 138 -14.66 -4.74 -8.20
C ILE A 138 -15.77 -4.45 -7.20
N GLY A 139 -16.95 -5.04 -7.42
CA GLY A 139 -18.07 -4.95 -6.50
C GLY A 139 -17.82 -5.80 -5.24
N PRO A 140 -18.30 -5.38 -4.06
CA PRO A 140 -18.08 -6.15 -2.82
C PRO A 140 -18.70 -7.55 -2.85
N THR A 141 -19.70 -7.80 -3.70
CA THR A 141 -20.34 -9.11 -3.89
C THR A 141 -19.53 -10.05 -4.78
N ASP A 142 -18.53 -9.55 -5.49
CA ASP A 142 -17.68 -10.34 -6.40
C ASP A 142 -16.38 -10.81 -5.71
N VAL A 143 -16.26 -10.60 -4.40
CA VAL A 143 -15.07 -10.96 -3.60
C VAL A 143 -15.31 -12.28 -2.91
N ASP A 144 -14.57 -13.31 -3.32
CA ASP A 144 -14.63 -14.65 -2.71
C ASP A 144 -13.83 -14.72 -1.40
N ASP A 145 -12.62 -14.15 -1.41
CA ASP A 145 -11.64 -14.27 -0.33
C ASP A 145 -10.95 -12.95 0.00
N VAL A 146 -10.71 -12.74 1.29
CA VAL A 146 -9.91 -11.62 1.82
C VAL A 146 -8.80 -12.16 2.72
N MET A 147 -7.57 -12.07 2.26
CA MET A 147 -6.38 -12.47 3.01
C MET A 147 -5.70 -11.26 3.66
N ILE A 148 -5.59 -11.25 4.99
CA ILE A 148 -4.78 -10.26 5.71
C ILE A 148 -3.37 -10.81 5.95
N ILE A 149 -2.36 -10.00 5.65
CA ILE A 149 -0.96 -10.32 5.93
C ILE A 149 -0.58 -9.75 7.31
N PHE A 150 -0.20 -10.65 8.20
CA PHE A 150 0.39 -10.32 9.49
C PHE A 150 1.88 -10.62 9.49
N LYS A 151 2.64 -9.81 10.22
CA LYS A 151 3.99 -10.19 10.67
C LYS A 151 3.89 -10.78 12.07
N ALA A 152 4.79 -11.71 12.39
CA ALA A 152 4.86 -12.32 13.72
C ALA A 152 5.16 -11.31 14.86
N TYR A 153 5.56 -10.09 14.52
CA TYR A 153 5.71 -8.94 15.41
C TYR A 153 5.30 -7.66 14.65
N VAL A 154 4.96 -6.61 15.39
CA VAL A 154 4.52 -5.34 14.80
C VAL A 154 5.73 -4.46 14.51
N THR A 155 5.70 -3.75 13.39
CA THR A 155 6.68 -2.69 13.10
C THR A 155 6.00 -1.44 12.60
N ARG A 156 6.55 -0.28 12.93
CA ARG A 156 6.08 1.02 12.46
C ARG A 156 7.22 1.86 11.91
N VAL A 157 6.99 2.52 10.77
CA VAL A 157 7.85 3.57 10.23
C VAL A 157 7.20 4.92 10.56
N GLY A 158 8.01 5.93 10.87
CA GLY A 158 7.53 7.29 11.13
C GLY A 158 7.01 7.47 12.55
N GLU A 159 6.45 8.64 12.79
CA GLU A 159 5.97 9.06 14.10
C GLU A 159 4.59 8.43 14.44
N GLY A 160 4.22 8.50 15.72
CA GLY A 160 2.92 8.02 16.22
C GLY A 160 3.03 6.87 17.22
N PRO A 161 1.92 6.52 17.89
CA PRO A 161 1.94 5.55 18.98
C PRO A 161 2.21 4.13 18.47
N LEU A 162 2.96 3.37 19.27
CA LEU A 162 3.18 1.93 19.12
C LEU A 162 3.16 1.31 20.52
N GLU A 163 2.06 0.68 20.88
CA GLU A 163 1.92 0.01 22.17
C GLU A 163 2.91 -1.16 22.26
N GLY A 164 3.55 -1.33 23.42
CA GLY A 164 4.56 -2.37 23.62
C GLY A 164 5.85 -2.18 22.81
N GLN A 165 6.14 -0.95 22.34
CA GLN A 165 7.39 -0.65 21.65
C GLN A 165 8.60 -1.09 22.49
N LEU A 166 9.49 -1.85 21.86
CA LEU A 166 10.75 -2.30 22.45
C LEU A 166 11.85 -1.25 22.26
N ASP A 167 12.78 -1.20 23.20
CA ASP A 167 13.99 -0.40 23.07
C ASP A 167 14.89 -0.93 21.94
N ARG A 168 15.67 -0.03 21.34
CA ARG A 168 16.55 -0.35 20.20
C ARG A 168 17.49 -1.53 20.49
N GLU A 169 18.05 -1.59 21.69
CA GLU A 169 18.96 -2.68 22.12
C GLU A 169 18.24 -4.04 22.12
N GLU A 170 17.00 -4.08 22.58
CA GLU A 170 16.20 -5.31 22.61
C GLU A 170 15.78 -5.74 21.20
N VAL A 171 15.42 -4.78 20.33
CA VAL A 171 15.13 -5.04 18.91
C VAL A 171 16.35 -5.66 18.21
N LEU A 172 17.55 -5.11 18.45
CA LEU A 172 18.81 -5.65 17.94
C LEU A 172 19.08 -7.05 18.45
N ARG A 173 18.96 -7.27 19.76
CA ARG A 173 19.19 -8.58 20.41
C ARG A 173 18.27 -9.67 19.84
N ARG A 174 17.04 -9.30 19.48
CA ARG A 174 16.06 -10.21 18.87
C ARG A 174 16.22 -10.39 17.35
N GLY A 175 17.06 -9.59 16.69
CA GLY A 175 17.18 -9.59 15.23
C GLY A 175 15.96 -9.03 14.50
N TRP A 176 15.19 -8.15 15.15
CA TRP A 176 13.95 -7.57 14.60
C TRP A 176 14.15 -6.24 13.87
N MET A 177 15.41 -5.81 13.73
CA MET A 177 15.75 -4.55 13.08
C MET A 177 15.36 -4.59 11.60
N GLU A 178 14.53 -3.65 11.19
CA GLU A 178 14.08 -3.49 9.80
C GLU A 178 14.24 -2.05 9.36
N HIS A 179 14.46 -1.85 8.06
CA HIS A 179 14.50 -0.53 7.43
C HIS A 179 13.36 -0.40 6.42
N GLY A 180 12.82 0.82 6.26
CA GLY A 180 11.85 1.12 5.22
C GLY A 180 12.48 1.04 3.84
N THR A 181 11.82 0.39 2.89
CA THR A 181 12.32 0.18 1.51
C THR A 181 12.48 1.49 0.74
N VAL A 182 11.57 2.45 0.94
CA VAL A 182 11.61 3.75 0.27
C VAL A 182 12.51 4.73 1.00
N THR A 183 12.25 4.97 2.29
CA THR A 183 12.92 6.05 3.03
C THR A 183 14.23 5.64 3.70
N GLY A 184 14.57 4.35 3.76
CA GLY A 184 15.72 3.83 4.52
C GLY A 184 15.59 3.92 6.05
N ARG A 185 14.61 4.66 6.58
CA ARG A 185 14.37 4.84 8.02
C ARG A 185 14.21 3.52 8.77
N GLU A 186 14.84 3.42 9.93
CA GLU A 186 14.66 2.32 10.87
C GLU A 186 13.20 2.20 11.33
N ARG A 187 12.74 0.95 11.46
CA ARG A 187 11.41 0.64 11.97
C ARG A 187 11.45 0.41 13.47
N ARG A 188 10.53 1.06 14.19
CA ARG A 188 10.22 0.72 15.58
C ARG A 188 9.49 -0.62 15.60
N ALA A 189 9.73 -1.44 16.62
CA ALA A 189 9.15 -2.79 16.71
C ALA A 189 8.50 -3.03 18.07
N ALA A 190 7.46 -3.85 18.08
CA ALA A 190 6.72 -4.29 19.26
C ALA A 190 6.31 -5.75 19.09
N PRO A 191 6.01 -6.49 20.19
CA PRO A 191 5.41 -7.81 20.12
C PRO A 191 4.09 -7.81 19.31
N PHE A 192 3.64 -9.00 18.92
CA PHE A 192 2.36 -9.15 18.25
C PHE A 192 1.20 -8.65 19.11
N ASP A 193 0.30 -7.86 18.51
CA ASP A 193 -0.86 -7.31 19.20
C ASP A 193 -2.14 -7.99 18.67
N PHE A 194 -2.72 -8.84 19.51
CA PHE A 194 -3.95 -9.58 19.19
C PHE A 194 -5.19 -8.69 19.12
N THR A 195 -5.21 -7.58 19.86
CA THR A 195 -6.33 -6.62 19.85
C THR A 195 -6.35 -5.88 18.51
N LEU A 196 -5.20 -5.38 18.07
CA LEU A 196 -5.04 -4.80 16.74
C LEU A 196 -5.32 -5.82 15.63
N ALA A 197 -4.81 -7.04 15.75
CA ALA A 197 -5.07 -8.09 14.76
C ALA A 197 -6.57 -8.41 14.64
N LYS A 198 -7.28 -8.57 15.76
CA LYS A 198 -8.73 -8.80 15.78
C LYS A 198 -9.49 -7.66 15.13
N ARG A 199 -9.10 -6.41 15.40
CA ARG A 199 -9.72 -5.24 14.78
C ARG A 199 -9.45 -5.18 13.27
N ALA A 200 -8.24 -5.51 12.83
CA ALA A 200 -7.92 -5.59 11.40
C ALA A 200 -8.75 -6.66 10.68
N VAL A 201 -8.90 -7.85 11.27
CA VAL A 201 -9.78 -8.91 10.75
C VAL A 201 -11.22 -8.43 10.59
N GLN A 202 -11.76 -7.74 11.59
CA GLN A 202 -13.13 -7.20 11.54
C GLN A 202 -13.32 -6.15 10.45
N LEU A 203 -12.38 -5.21 10.32
CA LEU A 203 -12.49 -4.10 9.35
C LEU A 203 -12.44 -4.57 7.90
N ASN A 204 -11.69 -5.63 7.60
CA ASN A 204 -11.51 -6.11 6.24
C ASN A 204 -12.44 -7.29 5.88
N GLY A 205 -13.15 -7.86 6.84
CA GLY A 205 -13.92 -9.10 6.61
C GLY A 205 -13.02 -10.27 6.20
N ALA A 206 -11.87 -10.42 6.87
CA ALA A 206 -10.87 -11.41 6.47
C ALA A 206 -11.39 -12.84 6.53
N THR A 207 -11.22 -13.58 5.44
CA THR A 207 -11.50 -15.02 5.35
C THR A 207 -10.25 -15.84 5.66
N GLN A 208 -9.06 -15.26 5.41
CA GLN A 208 -7.77 -15.92 5.55
C GLN A 208 -6.72 -15.00 6.16
N ILE A 209 -5.66 -15.60 6.70
CA ILE A 209 -4.47 -14.86 7.15
C ILE A 209 -3.20 -15.48 6.57
N ALA A 210 -2.21 -14.63 6.29
CA ALA A 210 -0.84 -15.05 6.03
C ALA A 210 0.06 -14.51 7.14
N LEU A 211 0.68 -15.41 7.91
CA LEU A 211 1.64 -15.03 8.96
C LEU A 211 3.07 -15.11 8.43
N THR A 212 3.76 -13.97 8.43
CA THR A 212 5.12 -13.84 7.89
C THR A 212 6.13 -13.58 9.01
N LYS A 213 7.43 -13.80 8.71
CA LYS A 213 8.55 -13.60 9.64
C LYS A 213 8.49 -14.45 10.91
N LEU A 214 7.87 -15.61 10.83
CA LEU A 214 7.83 -16.57 11.94
C LEU A 214 9.23 -17.10 12.28
N ASP A 215 10.09 -17.24 11.27
CA ASP A 215 11.50 -17.63 11.40
C ASP A 215 12.34 -16.61 12.19
N VAL A 216 11.93 -15.34 12.21
CA VAL A 216 12.58 -14.31 13.04
C VAL A 216 12.27 -14.51 14.53
N LEU A 217 11.05 -14.96 14.87
CA LEU A 217 10.71 -15.35 16.24
C LEU A 217 11.28 -16.72 16.62
N PHE A 218 11.25 -17.65 15.67
CA PHE A 218 11.65 -19.03 15.85
C PHE A 218 12.72 -19.39 14.82
N PRO A 219 14.01 -19.07 15.06
CA PRO A 219 15.08 -19.31 14.10
C PRO A 219 15.18 -20.75 13.59
N LYS A 220 14.73 -21.72 14.41
CA LYS A 220 14.67 -23.14 14.03
C LYS A 220 13.65 -23.43 12.93
N ALA A 221 12.66 -22.57 12.71
CA ALA A 221 11.65 -22.70 11.66
C ALA A 221 12.13 -22.23 10.29
N LYS A 222 13.33 -21.64 10.18
CA LYS A 222 13.85 -21.11 8.93
C LYS A 222 14.02 -22.22 7.88
N GLY A 223 13.31 -22.09 6.76
CA GLY A 223 13.40 -23.01 5.62
C GLY A 223 12.65 -24.33 5.78
N ILE A 224 11.88 -24.51 6.86
CA ILE A 224 10.97 -25.65 7.00
C ILE A 224 9.81 -25.47 6.01
N ARG A 225 9.47 -26.53 5.27
CA ARG A 225 8.37 -26.59 4.31
C ARG A 225 7.26 -27.49 4.81
#